data_AF-A0A3B1AGB4-F1
#
_entry.id   AF-A0A3B1AGB4-F1
#
_cell.length_a   1.000
_cell.length_b   1.000
_cell.length_c   1.000
_cell.angle_alpha   90.00
_cell.angle_beta   90.00
_cell.angle_gamma   90.00
#
_symmetry.space_group_name_H-M   'P 1'
#
loop_
_entity.id
_entity.type
_entity.pdbx_description
1 polymer ?
#
loop_
_entity_poly.entity_id
_entity_poly.type
_entity_poly.pdbx_seq_one_letter_code
_entity_poly.pdbx_strand_id
1 'polypeptide(L)'
;MFSFDRQITRTLHEEHLVTISVFERLEGIFQKHGPKKAPPGDSAEIPELLGDIINLVACDVTNHFSFEEEKLFPLLGAMGDSPISSILTGEHRVILPLGSLLSELAKMARAEGFNDASWGQFRERGVELIERMISHIQKEEMALLPMLEDILDEDADAQLMMTYFEMR
;
A
#
# COMPACT_ATOMS: atom_id res chain seq x y z
N MET A 1 -7.73 -18.31 -8.20
CA MET A 1 -7.46 -17.84 -6.83
C MET A 1 -6.02 -18.25 -6.56
N PHE A 2 -5.12 -17.28 -6.35
CA PHE A 2 -3.76 -17.60 -5.93
C PHE A 2 -3.84 -18.32 -4.58
N SER A 3 -3.06 -19.39 -4.42
CA SER A 3 -2.92 -20.12 -3.16
C SER A 3 -1.46 -20.03 -2.80
N PHE A 4 -1.17 -19.46 -1.63
CA PHE A 4 0.17 -19.27 -1.11
C PHE A 4 0.39 -20.22 0.08
N ASP A 5 1.44 -21.03 0.02
CA ASP A 5 1.75 -22.04 1.02
C ASP A 5 2.68 -21.48 2.11
N ARG A 6 3.48 -20.44 1.80
CA ARG A 6 4.31 -19.75 2.79
C ARG A 6 3.49 -18.77 3.63
N GLN A 7 3.83 -18.64 4.91
CA GLN A 7 3.17 -17.70 5.82
C GLN A 7 3.41 -16.28 5.38
N ILE A 8 4.65 -15.94 5.00
CA ILE A 8 4.99 -14.56 4.65
C ILE A 8 4.23 -14.08 3.42
N THR A 9 4.15 -14.89 2.37
CA THR A 9 3.43 -14.56 1.12
C THR A 9 1.92 -14.44 1.35
N ARG A 10 1.32 -15.28 2.20
CA ARG A 10 -0.08 -15.11 2.64
C ARG A 10 -0.29 -13.79 3.36
N THR A 11 0.59 -13.43 4.30
CA THR A 11 0.48 -12.18 5.03
C THR A 11 0.59 -10.96 4.11
N LEU A 12 1.57 -10.96 3.20
CA LEU A 12 1.71 -9.87 2.22
C LEU A 12 0.49 -9.80 1.30
N HIS A 13 -0.03 -10.94 0.84
CA HIS A 13 -1.26 -11.01 0.05
C HIS A 13 -2.47 -10.43 0.80
N GLU A 14 -2.65 -10.78 2.08
CA GLU A 14 -3.73 -10.25 2.90
C GLU A 14 -3.64 -8.72 3.06
N GLU A 15 -2.43 -8.18 3.21
CA GLU A 15 -2.19 -6.73 3.25
C GLU A 15 -2.50 -6.04 1.92
N HIS A 16 -2.17 -6.68 0.80
CA HIS A 16 -2.54 -6.19 -0.52
C HIS A 16 -4.06 -6.11 -0.66
N LEU A 17 -4.80 -7.12 -0.20
CA LEU A 17 -6.27 -7.10 -0.22
C LEU A 17 -6.85 -5.99 0.67
N VAL A 18 -6.28 -5.75 1.85
CA VAL A 18 -6.68 -4.63 2.72
C VAL A 18 -6.41 -3.29 2.02
N THR A 19 -5.23 -3.13 1.43
CA THR A 19 -4.84 -1.91 0.68
C THR A 19 -5.81 -1.64 -0.47
N ILE A 20 -6.12 -2.66 -1.27
CA ILE A 20 -7.07 -2.58 -2.38
C ILE A 20 -8.45 -2.15 -1.87
N SER A 21 -8.95 -2.76 -0.79
CA SER A 21 -10.26 -2.44 -0.21
C SER A 21 -10.37 -0.97 0.24
N VAL A 22 -9.32 -0.42 0.86
CA VAL A 22 -9.28 1.01 1.22
C VAL A 22 -9.30 1.90 -0.02
N PHE A 23 -8.59 1.52 -1.08
CA PHE A 23 -8.57 2.28 -2.34
C PHE A 23 -9.86 2.19 -3.14
N GLU A 24 -10.54 1.05 -3.15
CA GLU A 24 -11.87 0.93 -3.75
C GLU A 24 -12.87 1.86 -3.06
N ARG A 25 -12.83 1.95 -1.72
CA ARG A 25 -13.63 2.90 -0.95
C ARG A 25 -13.27 4.35 -1.29
N LEU A 26 -11.99 4.67 -1.38
CA LEU A 26 -11.51 6.01 -1.76
C LEU A 26 -11.97 6.41 -3.17
N GLU A 27 -11.84 5.50 -4.13
CA GLU A 27 -12.33 5.71 -5.49
C GLU A 27 -13.84 5.94 -5.51
N GLY A 28 -14.60 5.16 -4.74
CA GLY A 28 -16.05 5.34 -4.58
C GLY A 28 -16.43 6.75 -4.09
N ILE A 29 -15.70 7.29 -3.12
CA ILE A 29 -15.90 8.68 -2.65
C ILE A 29 -15.58 9.68 -3.75
N PHE A 30 -14.48 9.48 -4.50
CA PHE A 30 -14.11 10.35 -5.60
C PHE A 30 -15.14 10.36 -6.73
N GLN A 31 -15.74 9.22 -7.04
CA GLN A 31 -16.82 9.11 -8.02
C GLN A 31 -18.10 9.78 -7.52
N LYS A 32 -18.46 9.58 -6.24
CA LYS A 32 -19.66 10.14 -5.60
C LYS A 32 -19.66 11.67 -5.56
N HIS A 33 -18.53 12.29 -5.21
CA HIS A 33 -18.45 13.74 -4.98
C HIS A 33 -17.88 14.53 -6.16
N GLY A 34 -17.20 13.87 -7.10
CA GLY A 34 -16.58 14.50 -8.26
C GLY A 34 -15.46 15.49 -7.88
N PRO A 35 -14.82 16.13 -8.87
CA PRO A 35 -13.60 16.91 -8.61
C PRO A 35 -13.82 18.37 -8.18
N LYS A 36 -15.03 18.91 -8.33
CA LYS A 36 -15.25 20.37 -8.28
C LYS A 36 -15.67 20.91 -6.92
N LYS A 37 -16.37 20.11 -6.13
CA LYS A 37 -16.95 20.56 -4.85
C LYS A 37 -16.53 19.61 -3.75
N ALA A 38 -16.07 20.18 -2.65
CA ALA A 38 -15.81 19.42 -1.45
C ALA A 38 -17.08 18.70 -0.99
N PRO A 39 -16.94 17.48 -0.44
CA PRO A 39 -18.05 16.78 0.15
C PRO A 39 -18.65 17.56 1.33
N PRO A 40 -19.96 17.46 1.57
CA PRO A 40 -20.60 18.03 2.76
C PRO A 40 -19.94 17.51 4.06
N GLY A 41 -19.75 18.41 5.03
CA GLY A 41 -19.05 18.10 6.29
C GLY A 41 -19.82 17.22 7.29
N ASP A 42 -21.04 16.79 6.96
CA ASP A 42 -21.90 15.94 7.79
C ASP A 42 -21.80 14.43 7.44
N SER A 43 -20.98 14.06 6.46
CA SER A 43 -20.77 12.66 6.08
C SER A 43 -19.86 11.94 7.07
N ALA A 44 -20.40 10.98 7.83
CA ALA A 44 -19.64 10.14 8.75
C ALA A 44 -18.63 9.20 8.05
N GLU A 45 -18.87 8.90 6.77
CA GLU A 45 -18.05 8.00 5.94
C GLU A 45 -16.64 8.58 5.64
N ILE A 46 -16.53 9.91 5.56
CA ILE A 46 -15.29 10.58 5.17
C ILE A 46 -14.27 10.58 6.30
N PRO A 47 -14.58 11.00 7.54
CA PRO A 47 -13.63 10.93 8.64
C PRO A 47 -13.08 9.52 8.91
N GLU A 48 -13.89 8.48 8.70
CA GLU A 48 -13.48 7.08 8.82
C GLU A 48 -12.45 6.71 7.74
N LEU A 49 -12.78 6.94 6.46
CA LEU A 49 -11.86 6.68 5.35
C LEU A 49 -10.54 7.46 5.47
N LEU A 50 -10.58 8.71 5.93
CA LEU A 50 -9.37 9.49 6.18
C LEU A 50 -8.52 8.86 7.28
N GLY A 51 -9.15 8.29 8.32
CA GLY A 51 -8.45 7.51 9.35
C GLY A 51 -7.79 6.26 8.76
N ASP A 52 -8.50 5.53 7.91
CA ASP A 52 -7.98 4.33 7.25
C ASP A 52 -6.78 4.64 6.36
N ILE A 53 -6.82 5.74 5.58
CA ILE A 53 -5.69 6.17 4.73
C ILE A 53 -4.47 6.54 5.57
N ILE A 54 -4.67 7.25 6.69
CA ILE A 54 -3.57 7.64 7.57
C ILE A 54 -2.88 6.39 8.13
N ASN A 55 -3.66 5.42 8.60
CA ASN A 55 -3.15 4.16 9.16
C ASN A 55 -2.48 3.30 8.09
N LEU A 56 -3.11 3.14 6.91
CA LEU A 56 -2.59 2.37 5.78
C LEU A 56 -1.19 2.86 5.38
N VAL A 57 -1.01 4.16 5.22
CA VAL A 57 0.29 4.74 4.82
C VAL A 57 1.33 4.58 5.93
N ALA A 58 0.94 4.86 7.18
CA ALA A 58 1.87 4.87 8.31
C ALA A 58 2.35 3.47 8.70
N CYS A 59 1.45 2.49 8.72
CA CYS A 59 1.73 1.16 9.26
C CYS A 59 1.98 0.13 8.15
N ASP A 60 1.16 0.13 7.10
CA ASP A 60 1.21 -0.95 6.11
C ASP A 60 2.21 -0.62 5.02
N VAL A 61 2.01 0.46 4.27
CA VAL A 61 2.90 0.81 3.14
C VAL A 61 4.35 1.01 3.57
N THR A 62 4.57 1.71 4.69
CA THR A 62 5.94 2.01 5.16
C THR A 62 6.67 0.76 5.65
N ASN A 63 6.04 -0.05 6.49
CA ASN A 63 6.69 -1.24 7.04
C ASN A 63 6.79 -2.36 5.99
N HIS A 64 5.80 -2.48 5.11
CA HIS A 64 5.80 -3.44 4.00
C HIS A 64 6.98 -3.18 3.07
N PHE A 65 7.12 -1.96 2.53
CA PHE A 65 8.24 -1.61 1.64
C PHE A 65 9.59 -1.76 2.32
N SER A 66 9.68 -1.39 3.61
CA SER A 66 10.92 -1.55 4.38
C SER A 66 11.28 -3.03 4.54
N PHE A 67 10.31 -3.88 4.84
CA PHE A 67 10.53 -5.32 4.96
C PHE A 67 10.98 -5.94 3.64
N GLU A 68 10.33 -5.58 2.54
CA GLU A 68 10.71 -6.07 1.22
C GLU A 68 12.13 -5.65 0.84
N GLU A 69 12.46 -4.37 0.98
CA GLU A 69 13.78 -3.84 0.63
C GLU A 69 14.90 -4.36 1.55
N GLU A 70 14.63 -4.52 2.85
CA GLU A 70 15.64 -4.94 3.82
C GLU A 70 15.79 -6.45 3.95
N LYS A 71 14.76 -7.24 3.63
CA LYS A 71 14.71 -8.69 3.86
C LYS A 71 14.48 -9.48 2.59
N LEU A 72 13.42 -9.20 1.83
CA LEU A 72 13.04 -10.04 0.70
C LEU A 72 13.93 -9.83 -0.53
N PHE A 73 14.19 -8.58 -0.90
CA PHE A 73 15.00 -8.25 -2.08
C PHE A 73 16.46 -8.71 -1.95
N PRO A 74 17.13 -8.62 -0.78
CA PRO A 74 18.44 -9.21 -0.59
C PRO A 74 18.45 -10.74 -0.78
N LEU A 75 17.40 -11.45 -0.34
CA LEU A 75 17.28 -12.89 -0.56
C LEU A 75 17.20 -13.23 -2.05
N LEU A 76 16.37 -12.49 -2.80
CA LEU A 76 16.28 -12.65 -4.26
C LEU A 76 17.62 -12.39 -4.94
N GLY A 77 18.29 -11.31 -4.57
CA GLY A 77 19.62 -10.94 -5.11
C GLY A 77 20.70 -12.00 -4.83
N ALA A 78 20.64 -12.66 -3.67
CA ALA A 78 21.59 -13.72 -3.31
C ALA A 78 21.44 -14.97 -4.19
N MET A 79 20.26 -15.19 -4.76
CA MET A 79 20.03 -16.32 -5.67
C MET A 79 20.30 -16.01 -7.14
N GLY A 80 20.58 -14.75 -7.47
CA GLY A 80 20.81 -14.27 -8.83
C GLY A 80 20.33 -12.83 -8.99
N ASP A 81 20.71 -12.18 -10.09
CA ASP A 81 20.18 -10.84 -10.37
C ASP A 81 18.68 -10.94 -10.65
N SER A 82 17.86 -10.31 -9.81
CA SER A 82 16.40 -10.31 -9.90
C SER A 82 15.92 -8.92 -10.32
N PRO A 83 15.62 -8.71 -11.63
CA PRO A 83 15.17 -7.42 -12.14
C PRO A 83 13.94 -6.86 -11.42
N ILE A 84 13.10 -7.73 -10.83
CA ILE A 84 11.89 -7.35 -10.12
C ILE A 84 12.19 -6.48 -8.90
N SER A 85 13.20 -6.83 -8.09
CA SER A 85 13.57 -6.06 -6.89
C SER A 85 13.99 -4.64 -7.26
N SER A 86 14.78 -4.48 -8.34
CA SER A 86 15.18 -3.15 -8.83
C SER A 86 14.01 -2.30 -9.32
N ILE A 87 13.03 -2.94 -9.96
CA ILE A 87 11.80 -2.27 -10.42
C ILE A 87 10.96 -1.82 -9.22
N LEU A 88 10.67 -2.73 -8.28
CA LEU A 88 9.83 -2.45 -7.11
C LEU A 88 10.47 -1.39 -6.20
N THR A 89 11.77 -1.47 -5.91
CA THR A 89 12.48 -0.38 -5.18
C THR A 89 12.37 0.96 -5.90
N GLY A 90 12.39 0.96 -7.25
CA GLY A 90 12.15 2.18 -8.03
C GLY A 90 10.75 2.75 -7.84
N GLU A 91 9.74 1.88 -7.77
CA GLU A 91 8.34 2.23 -7.52
C GLU A 91 8.13 2.74 -6.08
N HIS A 92 8.72 2.09 -5.07
CA HIS A 92 8.65 2.52 -3.67
C HIS A 92 9.09 3.97 -3.49
N ARG A 93 10.20 4.38 -4.14
CA ARG A 93 10.72 5.76 -4.08
C ARG A 93 9.74 6.80 -4.60
N VAL A 94 8.76 6.41 -5.42
CA VAL A 94 7.72 7.30 -5.94
C VAL A 94 6.45 7.19 -5.10
N ILE A 95 6.05 5.97 -4.75
CA ILE A 95 4.81 5.68 -4.03
C ILE A 95 4.88 6.19 -2.59
N LEU A 96 5.98 5.98 -1.88
CA LEU A 96 6.09 6.34 -0.45
C LEU A 96 5.94 7.85 -0.20
N PRO A 97 6.61 8.76 -0.94
CA PRO A 97 6.37 10.19 -0.80
C PRO A 97 4.95 10.62 -1.16
N LEU A 98 4.34 9.98 -2.16
CA LEU A 98 2.97 10.27 -2.58
C LEU A 98 1.95 9.85 -1.50
N GLY A 99 2.12 8.66 -0.93
CA GLY A 99 1.33 8.19 0.21
C GLY A 99 1.48 9.10 1.43
N SER A 100 2.71 9.52 1.73
CA SER A 100 2.99 10.46 2.83
C SER A 100 2.25 11.78 2.64
N LEU A 101 2.29 12.35 1.44
CA LEU A 101 1.55 13.56 1.12
C LEU A 101 0.03 13.38 1.28
N LEU A 102 -0.52 12.26 0.79
CA LEU A 102 -1.94 11.97 0.92
C LEU A 102 -2.37 11.81 2.39
N SER A 103 -1.53 11.17 3.22
CA SER A 103 -1.74 11.03 4.66
C SER A 103 -1.76 12.39 5.36
N GLU A 104 -0.86 13.32 5.01
CA GLU A 104 -0.89 14.68 5.56
C GLU A 104 -2.14 15.46 5.15
N LEU A 105 -2.56 15.37 3.87
CA LEU A 105 -3.81 15.97 3.41
C LEU A 105 -5.01 15.38 4.15
N ALA A 106 -5.00 14.07 4.43
CA ALA A 106 -6.04 13.41 5.21
C ALA A 106 -6.08 13.90 6.66
N LYS A 107 -4.92 14.08 7.32
CA LYS A 107 -4.82 14.63 8.68
C LYS A 107 -5.40 16.04 8.75
N MET A 108 -5.03 16.91 7.80
CA MET A 108 -5.57 18.27 7.71
C MET A 108 -7.09 18.25 7.52
N ALA A 109 -7.59 17.42 6.60
CA ALA A 109 -9.02 17.29 6.35
C ALA A 109 -9.81 16.72 7.54
N ARG A 110 -9.21 15.85 8.37
CA ARG A 110 -9.85 15.39 9.62
C ARG A 110 -9.95 16.51 10.66
N ALA A 111 -8.99 17.42 10.69
CA ALA A 111 -8.98 18.52 11.65
C ALA A 111 -9.91 19.67 11.24
N GLU A 112 -9.96 20.01 9.96
CA GLU A 112 -10.57 21.25 9.47
C GLU A 112 -11.72 21.02 8.47
N GLY A 113 -11.92 19.79 8.01
CA GLY A 113 -12.78 19.46 6.88
C GLY A 113 -12.13 19.80 5.53
N PHE A 114 -12.81 19.45 4.44
CA PHE A 114 -12.39 19.85 3.10
C PHE A 114 -13.02 21.17 2.69
N ASN A 115 -12.21 22.06 2.13
CA ASN A 115 -12.65 23.07 1.17
C ASN A 115 -12.39 22.59 -0.27
N ASP A 116 -12.98 23.25 -1.28
CA ASP A 116 -12.88 22.84 -2.68
C ASP A 116 -11.42 22.68 -3.18
N ALA A 117 -10.50 23.53 -2.72
CA ALA A 117 -9.10 23.47 -3.13
C ALA A 117 -8.36 22.28 -2.49
N SER A 118 -8.55 22.06 -1.19
CA SER A 118 -7.98 20.91 -0.46
C SER A 118 -8.57 19.58 -0.95
N TRP A 119 -9.85 19.57 -1.32
CA TRP A 119 -10.52 18.43 -1.93
C TRP A 119 -9.93 18.09 -3.29
N GLY A 120 -9.74 19.10 -4.15
CA GLY A 120 -9.11 18.92 -5.46
C GLY A 120 -7.70 18.31 -5.35
N GLN A 121 -6.88 18.83 -4.43
CA GLN A 121 -5.53 18.31 -4.18
C GLN A 121 -5.55 16.88 -3.64
N PHE A 122 -6.39 16.60 -2.64
CA PHE A 122 -6.53 15.26 -2.07
C PHE A 122 -6.98 14.24 -3.13
N ARG A 123 -7.94 14.62 -3.98
CA ARG A 123 -8.42 13.77 -5.07
C ARG A 123 -7.34 13.51 -6.11
N GLU A 124 -6.63 14.54 -6.56
CA GLU A 124 -5.56 14.40 -7.56
C GLU A 124 -4.48 13.43 -7.08
N ARG A 125 -4.01 13.60 -5.84
CA ARG A 125 -3.00 12.72 -5.22
C ARG A 125 -3.54 11.33 -4.94
N GLY A 126 -4.80 11.23 -4.51
CA GLY A 126 -5.45 9.94 -4.25
C GLY A 126 -5.57 9.10 -5.52
N VAL A 127 -6.00 9.69 -6.64
CA VAL A 127 -6.10 8.98 -7.93
C VAL A 127 -4.73 8.49 -8.38
N GLU A 128 -3.70 9.35 -8.32
CA GLU A 128 -2.34 8.94 -8.68
C GLU A 128 -1.84 7.78 -7.79
N LEU A 129 -2.11 7.84 -6.48
CA LEU A 129 -1.68 6.79 -5.55
C LEU A 129 -2.37 5.46 -5.84
N ILE A 130 -3.68 5.48 -6.09
CA ILE A 130 -4.47 4.30 -6.44
C ILE A 130 -3.87 3.64 -7.68
N GLU A 131 -3.68 4.38 -8.77
CA GLU A 131 -3.15 3.83 -10.02
C GLU A 131 -1.77 3.18 -9.82
N ARG A 132 -0.87 3.87 -9.12
CA ARG A 132 0.49 3.38 -8.87
C ARG A 132 0.51 2.15 -7.98
N MET A 133 -0.23 2.18 -6.88
CA MET A 133 -0.22 1.08 -5.91
C MET A 133 -0.91 -0.17 -6.46
N ILE A 134 -2.02 -0.02 -7.20
CA ILE A 134 -2.66 -1.18 -7.84
C ILE A 134 -1.72 -1.83 -8.85
N SER A 135 -1.03 -1.03 -9.68
CA SER A 135 -0.03 -1.55 -10.61
C SER A 135 1.16 -2.20 -9.90
N HIS A 136 1.55 -1.69 -8.75
CA HIS A 136 2.64 -2.21 -7.93
C HIS A 136 2.29 -3.57 -7.31
N ILE A 137 1.16 -3.63 -6.58
CA ILE A 137 0.61 -4.87 -6.02
C ILE A 137 0.46 -5.95 -7.09
N GLN A 138 -0.02 -5.59 -8.29
CA GLN A 138 -0.12 -6.56 -9.39
C GLN A 138 1.21 -7.20 -9.77
N LYS A 139 2.32 -6.45 -9.75
CA LYS A 139 3.65 -7.01 -10.04
C LYS A 139 4.09 -7.93 -8.92
N GLU A 140 3.77 -7.62 -7.68
CA GLU A 140 4.14 -8.45 -6.55
C GLU A 140 3.36 -9.76 -6.53
N GLU A 141 2.04 -9.67 -6.63
CA GLU A 141 1.12 -10.81 -6.69
C GLU A 141 1.45 -11.76 -7.85
N MET A 142 1.82 -11.21 -9.01
CA MET A 142 2.07 -12.01 -10.22
C MET A 142 3.51 -12.49 -10.39
N ALA A 143 4.47 -11.87 -9.69
CA ALA A 143 5.88 -12.17 -9.87
C ALA A 143 6.64 -12.35 -8.55
N LEU A 144 6.60 -11.37 -7.64
CA LEU A 144 7.36 -11.45 -6.39
C LEU A 144 6.91 -12.62 -5.51
N LEU A 145 5.62 -12.68 -5.16
CA LEU A 145 5.11 -13.69 -4.23
C LEU A 145 5.28 -15.12 -4.79
N PRO A 146 4.99 -15.41 -6.09
CA PRO A 146 5.30 -16.70 -6.68
C PRO A 146 6.80 -17.07 -6.61
N MET A 147 7.70 -16.10 -6.84
CA MET A 147 9.14 -16.36 -6.67
C MET A 147 9.48 -16.69 -5.23
N LEU A 148 8.86 -16.06 -4.23
CA LEU A 148 9.10 -16.37 -2.83
C LEU A 148 8.60 -17.78 -2.45
N GLU A 149 7.47 -18.22 -2.99
CA GLU A 149 6.94 -19.58 -2.81
C GLU A 149 7.95 -20.66 -3.25
N ASP A 150 8.59 -20.43 -4.40
CA ASP A 150 9.51 -21.40 -5.01
C ASP A 150 10.84 -21.54 -4.24
N ILE A 151 11.23 -20.52 -3.46
CA ILE A 151 12.60 -20.38 -2.96
C ILE A 151 12.70 -20.48 -1.45
N LEU A 152 11.62 -20.16 -0.74
CA LEU A 152 11.56 -20.28 0.70
C LEU A 152 11.24 -21.73 1.06
N ASP A 153 12.01 -22.28 1.99
CA ASP A 153 11.60 -23.46 2.75
C ASP A 153 10.82 -23.06 4.01
N GLU A 154 10.35 -24.04 4.77
CA GLU A 154 9.53 -23.80 5.97
C GLU A 154 10.29 -23.05 7.07
N ASP A 155 11.59 -23.31 7.23
CA ASP A 155 12.42 -22.68 8.26
C ASP A 155 12.70 -21.20 7.90
N ALA A 156 13.02 -20.91 6.65
CA ALA A 156 13.24 -19.56 6.15
C ALA A 156 11.94 -18.73 6.20
N ASP A 157 10.81 -19.32 5.81
CA ASP A 157 9.49 -18.69 5.92
C ASP A 157 9.15 -18.32 7.38
N ALA A 158 9.33 -19.25 8.31
CA ALA A 158 9.09 -18.99 9.73
C ALA A 158 9.98 -17.87 10.29
N GLN A 159 11.26 -17.84 9.90
CA GLN A 159 12.19 -16.79 10.33
C GLN A 159 11.83 -15.42 9.75
N LEU A 160 11.46 -15.36 8.47
CA LEU A 160 11.01 -14.13 7.82
C LEU A 160 9.73 -13.61 8.46
N MET A 161 8.76 -14.50 8.75
CA MET A 161 7.53 -14.13 9.41
C MET A 161 7.79 -13.55 10.81
N MET A 162 8.68 -14.17 11.59
CA MET A 162 9.05 -13.63 12.90
C MET A 162 9.70 -12.25 12.79
N THR A 163 10.62 -12.08 11.84
CA THR A 163 11.27 -10.79 11.56
C THR A 163 10.24 -9.73 11.17
N TYR A 164 9.29 -10.08 10.31
CA TYR A 164 8.27 -9.15 9.84
C TYR A 164 7.33 -8.72 10.97
N PHE A 165 6.96 -9.65 11.84
CA PHE A 165 6.16 -9.35 13.03
C PHE A 165 6.87 -8.37 13.98
N GLU A 166 8.19 -8.47 14.14
CA GLU A 166 8.98 -7.55 14.98
C GLU A 166 9.12 -6.14 14.40
N MET A 167 8.89 -5.97 13.09
CA MET A 167 8.96 -4.67 12.41
C MET A 167 7.66 -3.85 12.49
N ARG A 168 6.54 -4.47 12.88
CA ARG A 168 5.21 -3.84 12.93
C ARG A 168 4.84 -3.41 14.36
#